data_AF-A0ABC8EHM0-F1
#
_entry.id   AF-A0ABC8EHM0-F1
#
_cell.length_a   1.000
_cell.length_b   1.000
_cell.length_c   1.000
_cell.angle_alpha   90.00
_cell.angle_beta   90.00
_cell.angle_gamma   90.00
#
_symmetry.space_group_name_H-M   'P 1'
#
loop_
_entity.id
_entity.type
_entity.pdbx_description
1 polymer ?
#
loop_
_entity_poly.entity_id
_entity_poly.type
_entity_poly.pdbx_seq_one_letter_code
_entity_poly.pdbx_strand_id
1 'polypeptide(L)' 'MKNKYGKERCKCGGYICPYINFNDMGECCDCNKPYIFKDEKWEKISKSEFRVKFREKLIEQQKSNLKLEGDNK' A
#
# COMPACT_ATOMS: atom_id res chain seq x y z
N MET A 1 20.09 4.68 -9.64
CA MET A 1 18.63 4.89 -9.44
C MET A 1 17.87 3.63 -9.84
N LYS A 2 17.13 3.01 -8.89
CA LYS A 2 16.07 2.02 -9.20
C LYS A 2 14.84 2.81 -9.68
N ASN A 3 13.98 2.28 -10.55
CA ASN A 3 12.68 2.94 -10.82
C ASN A 3 11.94 3.13 -9.46
N LYS A 4 10.96 4.06 -9.31
CA LYS A 4 10.41 4.29 -7.95
C LYS A 4 9.90 3.00 -7.27
N TYR A 5 9.55 2.00 -8.06
CA TYR A 5 9.09 0.65 -7.70
C TYR A 5 10.23 -0.33 -7.34
N GLY A 6 11.33 0.15 -6.77
CA GLY A 6 12.62 -0.53 -6.78
C GLY A 6 12.64 -1.99 -6.28
N LYS A 7 13.08 -2.91 -7.16
CA LYS A 7 13.76 -4.22 -6.96
C LYS A 7 13.35 -5.19 -5.82
N GLU A 8 12.32 -4.95 -5.02
CA GLU A 8 11.94 -5.91 -3.98
C GLU A 8 10.99 -6.96 -4.52
N ARG A 9 11.56 -8.16 -4.65
CA ARG A 9 10.85 -9.36 -5.06
C ARG A 9 10.21 -10.00 -3.85
N CYS A 10 9.00 -10.51 -4.05
CA CYS A 10 8.42 -11.48 -3.15
C CYS A 10 9.34 -12.70 -3.02
N LYS A 11 9.22 -13.44 -1.92
CA LYS A 11 9.91 -14.72 -1.73
C LYS A 11 9.65 -15.73 -2.86
N CYS A 12 8.54 -15.61 -3.60
CA CYS A 12 8.26 -16.46 -4.76
C CYS A 12 8.99 -16.04 -6.05
N GLY A 13 9.84 -15.00 -6.00
CA GLY A 13 10.52 -14.43 -7.18
C GLY A 13 9.72 -13.36 -7.92
N GLY A 14 8.43 -13.23 -7.60
CA GLY A 14 7.51 -12.27 -8.19
C GLY A 14 7.71 -10.83 -7.76
N TYR A 15 7.12 -9.89 -8.48
CA TYR A 15 7.19 -8.46 -8.13
C TYR A 15 6.09 -8.08 -7.13
N ILE A 16 6.40 -7.16 -6.23
CA ILE A 16 5.40 -6.52 -5.37
C ILE A 16 4.83 -5.32 -6.12
N CYS A 17 3.52 -5.36 -6.33
CA CYS A 17 2.76 -4.40 -7.11
C CYS A 17 2.04 -3.45 -6.13
N PRO A 18 2.50 -2.19 -5.99
CA PRO A 18 1.89 -1.26 -5.06
C PRO A 18 0.51 -0.82 -5.55
N TYR A 19 -0.39 -0.56 -4.61
CA TYR A 19 -1.68 0.03 -4.90
C TYR A 19 -1.51 1.49 -5.31
N ILE A 20 -2.11 1.88 -6.43
CA ILE A 20 -1.95 3.21 -7.05
C ILE A 20 -2.22 4.34 -6.04
N ASN A 21 -3.23 4.17 -5.19
CA ASN A 21 -3.63 5.17 -4.20
C ASN A 21 -2.85 5.08 -2.87
N PHE A 22 -2.15 3.97 -2.63
CA PHE A 22 -1.43 3.69 -1.39
C PHE A 22 -0.06 3.12 -1.73
N ASN A 23 0.89 4.01 -2.04
CA ASN A 23 2.25 3.63 -2.47
C ASN A 23 3.00 2.78 -1.42
N ASP A 24 2.50 2.68 -0.19
CA ASP A 24 3.05 1.89 0.92
C ASP A 24 2.30 0.57 1.18
N MET A 25 1.36 0.20 0.31
CA MET A 25 0.65 -1.08 0.37
C MET A 25 0.70 -1.77 -0.99
N GLY A 26 0.84 -3.09 -1.02
CA GLY A 26 0.95 -3.84 -2.27
C GLY A 26 0.66 -5.32 -2.11
N GLU A 27 0.48 -6.00 -3.23
CA GLU A 27 0.41 -7.46 -3.30
C GLU A 27 1.46 -7.98 -4.28
N CYS A 28 1.97 -9.18 -4.04
CA CYS A 28 2.79 -9.84 -5.05
C CYS A 28 1.94 -10.19 -6.27
N CYS A 29 2.34 -9.74 -7.46
CA CYS A 29 1.61 -9.98 -8.70
C CYS A 29 1.46 -11.47 -9.06
N ASP A 30 2.36 -12.34 -8.58
CA ASP A 30 2.32 -13.78 -8.90
C ASP A 30 1.59 -14.60 -7.85
N CYS A 31 1.87 -14.38 -6.56
CA CYS A 31 1.33 -15.20 -5.48
C CYS A 31 0.25 -14.52 -4.63
N ASN A 32 -0.13 -13.28 -4.94
CA ASN A 32 -1.19 -12.50 -4.28
C ASN A 32 -1.07 -12.48 -2.76
N LYS A 33 0.18 -12.48 -2.26
CA LYS A 33 0.49 -12.29 -0.85
C LYS A 33 0.58 -10.78 -0.58
N PRO A 34 -0.05 -10.27 0.48
CA PRO A 34 -0.03 -8.85 0.80
C PRO A 34 1.24 -8.43 1.51
N TYR A 35 1.66 -7.20 1.23
CA TYR A 35 2.83 -6.55 1.76
C TYR A 35 2.54 -5.10 2.12
N ILE A 36 3.27 -4.58 3.11
CA ILE A 36 3.33 -3.15 3.45
C ILE A 36 4.76 -2.66 3.36
N PHE A 37 4.94 -1.43 2.92
CA PHE A 37 6.24 -0.79 2.88
C PHE A 37 6.48 -0.07 4.20
N LYS A 38 7.46 -0.56 4.98
CA LYS A 38 7.81 -0.05 6.30
C LYS A 38 9.32 -0.09 6.48
N ASP A 39 9.90 0.94 7.09
CA ASP A 39 11.36 1.00 7.37
C ASP A 39 12.22 0.73 6.11
N GLU A 40 11.79 1.35 4.99
CA GLU A 40 12.38 1.24 3.65
C GLU A 40 12.34 -0.17 3.01
N LYS A 41 11.48 -1.07 3.52
CA LYS A 41 11.39 -2.47 3.09
C LYS A 41 9.94 -2.95 2.97
N TRP A 42 9.69 -3.90 2.07
CA TRP A 42 8.41 -4.59 1.98
C TRP A 42 8.30 -5.74 2.99
N GLU A 43 7.39 -5.62 3.95
CA GLU A 43 7.08 -6.64 4.94
C GLU A 43 5.81 -7.40 4.57
N LYS A 44 5.90 -8.74 4.57
CA LYS A 44 4.72 -9.59 4.34
C LYS A 44 3.80 -9.52 5.56
N ILE A 45 2.53 -9.26 5.33
CA ILE A 45 1.50 -9.29 6.37
C ILE A 45 0.42 -10.35 6.07
N SER A 46 -0.51 -10.53 7.01
CA SER A 46 -1.68 -11.38 6.76
C SER A 46 -2.71 -10.66 5.89
N LYS A 47 -3.57 -11.41 5.19
CA LYS A 47 -4.69 -10.82 4.43
C LYS A 47 -5.67 -10.05 5.33
N SER A 48 -5.91 -10.53 6.54
CA SER A 48 -6.78 -9.87 7.52
C SER A 48 -6.20 -8.52 7.94
N GLU A 49 -4.91 -8.49 8.29
CA GLU A 49 -4.21 -7.25 8.65
C GLU A 49 -4.20 -6.26 7.47
N PHE A 50 -3.95 -6.75 6.26
CA PHE A 50 -3.94 -5.91 5.06
C PHE A 50 -5.30 -5.22 4.85
N ARG A 51 -6.40 -5.96 4.99
CA ARG A 51 -7.76 -5.42 4.85
C ARG A 51 -8.08 -4.35 5.90
N VAL A 52 -7.66 -4.56 7.15
CA VAL A 52 -7.85 -3.59 8.23
C VAL A 52 -7.11 -2.30 7.90
N LYS A 53 -5.80 -2.37 7.62
CA LYS A 53 -4.98 -1.19 7.30
C LYS A 53 -5.44 -0.45 6.05
N PHE A 54 -5.85 -1.19 5.02
CA PHE A 54 -6.36 -0.60 3.78
C PHE A 54 -7.64 0.18 4.04
N ARG A 55 -8.54 -0.36 4.88
CA ARG A 55 -9.78 0.33 5.27
C ARG A 55 -9.51 1.57 6.11
N GLU A 56 -8.56 1.50 7.04
CA GLU A 56 -8.14 2.66 7.85
C GLU A 56 -7.65 3.81 6.96
N LYS A 57 -6.78 3.52 6.00
CA LYS A 57 -6.30 4.51 5.02
C LYS A 57 -7.40 5.09 4.14
N LEU A 58 -8.37 4.28 3.70
CA LEU A 58 -9.52 4.79 2.95
C LEU A 58 -10.35 5.79 3.79
N ILE A 59 -10.58 5.48 5.07
CA ILE A 59 -11.30 6.37 5.99
C ILE A 59 -10.52 7.67 6.22
N GLU A 60 -9.20 7.59 6.38
CA GLU A 60 -8.33 8.77 6.51
C GLU A 60 -8.39 9.66 5.27
N GLN A 61 -8.29 9.06 4.08
CA GLN A 61 -8.40 9.79 2.81
C GLN A 61 -9.76 10.46 2.66
N GLN A 62 -10.86 9.77 3.00
CA GLN A 62 -12.20 10.36 2.98
C GLN A 62 -12.33 11.55 3.93
N LYS A 63 -11.82 11.44 5.17
CA LYS A 63 -11.81 12.53 6.13
C LYS A 63 -10.98 13.73 5.66
N SER A 64 -9.85 13.49 5.01
CA SER A 64 -9.00 14.54 4.44
C SER A 64 -9.73 15.29 3.32
N ASN A 65 -10.42 14.57 2.44
CA ASN A 65 -11.17 15.18 1.33
C ASN A 65 -12.33 16.06 1.84
N LEU A 66 -13.03 15.62 2.88
CA LEU A 66 -14.12 16.40 3.50
C LEU A 66 -13.63 17.71 4.14
N LYS A 67 -12.40 17.75 4.69
CA LYS A 67 -11.83 18.98 5.24
C LYS A 67 -11.51 20.01 4.14
N LEU A 68 -10.99 19.55 2.99
CA LEU A 68 -10.68 20.41 1.85
C LEU A 68 -11.91 21.07 1.22
N GLU A 69 -13.09 20.44 1.32
CA GLU A 69 -14.36 21.02 0.87
C GLU A 69 -14.89 22.09 1.85
N GLY A 70 -14.52 22.01 3.14
CA GLY A 70 -14.90 22.98 4.17
C GLY A 70 -14.06 24.25 4.17
N ASP A 71 -12.76 24.14 3.87
CA ASP A 71 -11.82 25.27 3.88
C ASP A 71 -11.88 26.13 2.58
N ASN A 72 -12.60 25.67 1.55
CA ASN A 72 -12.82 26.41 0.29
C ASN A 72 -14.15 27.18 0.26
N LYS A 73 -14.79 27.41 1.41
CA LYS A 73 -16.12 28.02 1.50
C LYS A 73 -16.12 29.36 2.22
#